data_AF-A0A1S3DIW7-F1
#
_entry.id   AF-A0A1S3DIW7-F1
#
_cell.length_a   1.000
_cell.length_b   1.000
_cell.length_c   1.000
_cell.angle_alpha   90.00
_cell.angle_beta   90.00
_cell.angle_gamma   90.00
#
_symmetry.space_group_name_H-M   'P 1'
#
loop_
_entity.id
_entity.type
_entity.pdbx_description
1 polymer ?
#
loop_
_entity_poly.entity_id
_entity_poly.type
_entity_poly.pdbx_seq_one_letter_code
_entity_poly.pdbx_strand_id
1 'polypeptide(L)'
;MLAKMFAEGSEGGYFMNPGDVDSTGAYLIDRSPTYFEPILNYLRNGQLVLDPNINPEGVLEEARFFGIESLVPQLMEIIMSRERSRDMMPLSRRDVINALILTPITAELRFQGVNLAGSDLSRLDLRNINFKYACLHGCRMIGTNLSYCLMERADLSHAQLEGAQFLGVRMLCANLEGANLRGCNFEDPAGIKANMEGKNRTT
;
A
#
# COMPACT_ATOMS: atom_id res chain seq x y z
N MET A 1 -13.62 -30.80 4.95
CA MET A 1 -12.82 -31.67 5.86
C MET A 1 -13.48 -31.83 7.22
N LEU A 2 -13.86 -30.74 7.89
CA LEU A 2 -14.56 -30.77 9.20
C LEU A 2 -15.86 -31.58 9.20
N ALA A 3 -16.64 -31.54 8.12
CA ALA A 3 -17.85 -32.35 7.99
C ALA A 3 -17.59 -33.87 8.12
N LYS A 4 -16.37 -34.35 7.82
CA LYS A 4 -15.99 -35.75 8.02
C LYS A 4 -15.72 -36.11 9.49
N MET A 5 -15.42 -35.12 10.34
CA MET A 5 -15.20 -35.31 11.78
C MET A 5 -16.52 -35.47 12.55
N PHE A 6 -17.64 -35.01 11.98
CA PHE A 6 -18.97 -35.07 12.60
C PHE A 6 -19.96 -35.96 11.84
N ALA A 7 -19.51 -36.63 10.77
CA ALA A 7 -20.32 -37.61 10.06
C ALA A 7 -20.40 -38.88 10.91
N GLU A 8 -21.42 -38.97 11.77
CA GLU A 8 -21.84 -40.26 12.31
C GLU A 8 -22.27 -41.14 11.13
N GLY A 9 -21.72 -42.35 11.06
CA GLY A 9 -21.88 -43.25 9.92
C GLY A 9 -23.34 -43.39 9.51
N SER A 10 -23.72 -42.72 8.43
CA SER A 10 -25.03 -42.89 7.82
C SER A 10 -25.07 -44.27 7.18
N GLU A 11 -26.06 -45.07 7.58
CA GLU A 11 -26.47 -46.30 6.89
C GLU A 11 -26.82 -45.96 5.43
N GLY A 12 -25.82 -45.95 4.55
CA GLY A 12 -26.02 -45.46 3.18
C GLY A 12 -24.75 -45.10 2.43
N GLY A 13 -23.84 -46.06 2.24
CA GLY A 13 -23.04 -46.17 1.01
C GLY A 13 -21.81 -45.28 0.81
N TYR A 14 -21.47 -44.33 1.71
CA TYR A 14 -20.22 -43.56 1.59
C TYR A 14 -19.43 -43.60 2.91
N PHE A 15 -18.56 -44.60 3.05
CA PHE A 15 -17.60 -44.70 4.17
C PHE A 15 -16.59 -43.53 4.11
N MET A 16 -16.82 -42.49 4.91
CA MET A 16 -15.80 -41.52 5.26
C MET A 16 -15.24 -41.93 6.63
N ASN A 17 -13.98 -42.40 6.69
CA ASN A 17 -13.37 -42.71 7.98
C ASN A 17 -13.21 -41.43 8.82
N PRO A 18 -13.66 -41.41 10.09
CA PRO A 18 -13.40 -40.30 11.00
C PRO A 18 -11.89 -40.18 11.28
N GLY A 19 -11.42 -38.97 11.60
CA GLY A 19 -10.00 -38.70 11.85
C GLY A 19 -9.48 -39.32 13.15
N ASP A 20 -8.16 -39.40 13.30
CA ASP A 20 -7.52 -39.96 14.49
C ASP A 20 -7.88 -39.16 15.76
N VAL A 21 -8.26 -39.88 16.82
CA VAL A 21 -8.62 -39.32 18.13
C VAL A 21 -7.63 -39.76 19.20
N ASP A 22 -7.41 -38.91 20.20
CA ASP A 22 -6.60 -39.24 21.36
C ASP A 22 -7.39 -40.01 22.44
N SER A 23 -6.74 -40.33 23.56
CA SER A 23 -7.35 -41.05 24.69
C SER A 23 -8.50 -40.30 25.38
N THR A 24 -8.66 -39.00 25.11
CA THR A 24 -9.75 -38.17 25.64
C THR A 24 -10.91 -38.02 24.64
N GLY A 25 -10.75 -38.54 23.43
CA GLY A 25 -11.73 -38.40 22.34
C GLY A 25 -11.58 -37.11 21.53
N ALA A 26 -10.49 -36.36 21.71
CA ALA A 26 -10.22 -35.17 20.91
C ALA A 26 -9.63 -35.54 19.54
N TYR A 27 -10.12 -34.91 18.48
CA TYR A 27 -9.58 -35.08 17.13
C TYR A 27 -8.23 -34.36 17.00
N LEU A 28 -7.23 -35.09 16.49
CA LEU A 28 -5.91 -34.52 16.21
C LEU A 28 -5.92 -33.81 14.87
N ILE A 29 -5.52 -32.54 14.88
CA ILE A 29 -5.38 -31.72 13.68
C ILE A 29 -3.97 -31.11 13.72
N ASP A 30 -3.10 -31.54 12.81
CA ASP A 30 -1.73 -31.03 12.67
C ASP A 30 -1.71 -29.67 11.93
N ARG A 31 -2.35 -28.66 12.54
CA ARG A 31 -2.50 -27.30 11.99
C ARG A 31 -2.38 -26.25 13.08
N SER A 32 -2.24 -24.99 12.66
CA SER A 32 -2.07 -23.88 13.59
C SER A 32 -3.36 -23.58 14.36
N PRO A 33 -3.37 -23.67 15.71
CA PRO A 33 -4.54 -23.32 16.49
C PRO A 33 -4.88 -21.82 16.39
N THR A 34 -3.88 -20.97 16.19
CA THR A 34 -4.07 -19.50 16.15
C THR A 34 -4.85 -19.03 14.92
N TYR A 35 -4.68 -19.69 13.78
CA TYR A 35 -5.41 -19.37 12.55
C TYR A 35 -6.74 -20.13 12.44
N PHE A 36 -6.91 -21.19 13.24
CA PHE A 36 -8.14 -21.96 13.30
C PHE A 36 -9.21 -21.30 14.19
N GLU A 37 -8.83 -20.60 15.25
CA GLU A 37 -9.78 -19.97 16.17
C GLU A 37 -10.79 -19.02 15.48
N PRO A 38 -10.39 -18.12 14.56
CA PRO A 38 -11.34 -17.29 13.81
C PRO A 38 -12.32 -18.09 12.96
N ILE A 39 -11.86 -19.21 12.39
CA ILE A 39 -12.68 -20.11 11.58
C ILE A 39 -13.72 -20.81 12.46
N LEU A 40 -13.31 -21.30 13.62
CA LEU A 40 -14.21 -21.93 14.58
C LEU A 40 -15.30 -20.95 15.04
N ASN A 41 -14.93 -19.70 15.33
CA ASN A 41 -15.87 -18.64 15.69
C ASN A 41 -16.85 -18.35 14.55
N TYR A 42 -16.37 -18.25 13.32
CA TYR A 42 -17.23 -18.09 12.14
C TYR A 42 -18.22 -19.24 11.98
N LEU A 43 -17.78 -20.49 12.15
CA LEU A 43 -18.70 -21.64 12.09
C LEU A 43 -19.76 -21.61 13.20
N ARG A 44 -19.48 -20.95 14.33
CA ARG A 44 -20.38 -20.84 15.47
C ARG A 44 -21.46 -19.75 15.29
N ASN A 45 -21.11 -18.61 14.72
CA ASN A 45 -21.97 -17.41 14.69
C ASN A 45 -22.19 -16.82 13.29
N GLY A 46 -21.52 -17.33 12.26
CA GLY A 46 -21.59 -16.86 10.87
C GLY A 46 -20.86 -15.54 10.60
N GLN A 47 -20.11 -15.00 11.56
CA GLN A 47 -19.41 -13.73 11.45
C GLN A 47 -17.89 -13.91 11.53
N LEU A 48 -17.18 -13.37 10.54
CA LEU A 48 -15.72 -13.40 10.54
C LEU A 48 -15.20 -12.25 11.41
N VAL A 49 -14.59 -12.62 12.54
CA VAL A 49 -13.93 -11.67 13.45
C VAL A 49 -12.45 -12.01 13.49
N LEU A 50 -11.61 -11.02 13.21
CA LEU A 50 -10.15 -11.15 13.22
C LEU A 50 -9.55 -10.16 14.21
N ASP A 51 -8.78 -10.67 15.15
CA ASP A 51 -8.01 -9.81 16.05
C ASP A 51 -6.93 -9.03 15.28
N PRO A 52 -6.55 -7.83 15.75
CA PRO A 52 -5.57 -6.97 15.06
C PRO A 52 -4.22 -7.65 14.80
N ASN A 53 -3.84 -8.60 15.67
CA ASN A 53 -2.55 -9.29 15.63
C ASN A 53 -2.55 -10.55 14.77
N ILE A 54 -3.71 -11.00 14.28
CA ILE A 54 -3.83 -12.21 13.47
C ILE A 54 -3.60 -11.86 11.99
N ASN A 55 -2.75 -12.66 11.35
CA ASN A 55 -2.47 -12.54 9.92
C ASN A 55 -3.61 -13.17 9.08
N PRO A 56 -4.41 -12.38 8.33
CA PRO A 56 -5.57 -12.89 7.60
C PRO A 56 -5.21 -13.90 6.51
N GLU A 57 -4.01 -13.82 5.94
CA GLU A 57 -3.48 -14.78 4.97
C GLU A 57 -3.33 -16.17 5.61
N GLY A 58 -2.89 -16.24 6.86
CA GLY A 58 -2.80 -17.51 7.60
C GLY A 58 -4.19 -18.12 7.81
N VAL A 59 -5.18 -17.28 8.15
CA VAL A 59 -6.59 -17.70 8.29
C VAL A 59 -7.17 -18.14 6.95
N LEU A 60 -6.81 -17.48 5.84
CA LEU A 60 -7.23 -17.85 4.48
C LEU A 60 -6.72 -19.24 4.09
N GLU A 61 -5.47 -19.56 4.39
CA GLU A 61 -4.89 -20.88 4.12
C GLU A 61 -5.58 -21.98 4.94
N GLU A 62 -5.91 -21.72 6.21
CA GLU A 62 -6.71 -22.66 7.00
C GLU A 62 -8.15 -22.81 6.46
N ALA A 63 -8.81 -21.71 6.07
CA ALA A 63 -10.16 -21.75 5.54
C ALA A 63 -10.26 -22.61 4.27
N ARG A 64 -9.26 -22.50 3.38
CA ARG A 64 -9.10 -23.36 2.20
C ARG A 64 -8.86 -24.82 2.58
N PHE A 65 -7.97 -25.07 3.54
CA PHE A 65 -7.66 -26.43 3.99
C PHE A 65 -8.90 -27.16 4.54
N PHE A 66 -9.70 -26.49 5.37
CA PHE A 66 -10.91 -27.08 5.93
C PHE A 66 -12.08 -27.15 4.93
N GLY A 67 -11.98 -26.43 3.82
CA GLY A 67 -12.98 -26.37 2.74
C GLY A 67 -14.15 -25.46 3.05
N ILE A 68 -13.90 -24.33 3.73
CA ILE A 68 -14.94 -23.35 4.09
C ILE A 68 -14.95 -22.24 3.04
N GLU A 69 -15.47 -22.59 1.86
CA GLU A 69 -15.48 -21.71 0.68
C GLU A 69 -16.21 -20.38 0.92
N SER A 70 -17.17 -20.33 1.85
CA SER A 70 -17.91 -19.11 2.18
C SER A 70 -17.06 -18.04 2.88
N LEU A 71 -15.94 -18.41 3.51
CA LEU A 71 -14.99 -17.48 4.14
C LEU A 71 -13.99 -16.88 3.16
N VAL A 72 -13.69 -17.58 2.07
CA VAL A 72 -12.62 -17.21 1.13
C VAL A 72 -12.83 -15.81 0.55
N PRO A 73 -14.01 -15.42 0.05
CA PRO A 73 -14.23 -14.07 -0.47
C PRO A 73 -14.06 -12.98 0.59
N GLN A 74 -14.55 -13.21 1.81
CA GLN A 74 -14.47 -12.24 2.91
C GLN A 74 -13.01 -12.02 3.35
N LEU A 75 -12.23 -13.09 3.47
CA LEU A 75 -10.82 -13.02 3.82
C LEU A 75 -10.00 -12.34 2.72
N MET A 76 -10.27 -12.64 1.45
CA MET A 76 -9.64 -11.94 0.32
C MET A 76 -9.96 -10.44 0.33
N GLU A 77 -11.20 -10.04 0.59
CA GLU A 77 -11.59 -8.63 0.69
C GLU A 77 -10.86 -7.91 1.83
N ILE A 78 -10.71 -8.57 2.99
CA ILE A 78 -9.94 -8.03 4.12
C ILE A 78 -8.46 -7.88 3.77
N ILE A 79 -7.85 -8.86 3.11
CA ILE A 79 -6.45 -8.80 2.67
C ILE A 79 -6.26 -7.65 1.67
N MET A 80 -7.10 -7.59 0.63
CA MET A 80 -7.04 -6.54 -0.39
C MET A 80 -7.27 -5.14 0.19
N SER A 81 -8.17 -4.98 1.16
CA SER A 81 -8.40 -3.69 1.83
C SER A 81 -7.24 -3.30 2.75
N ARG A 82 -6.58 -4.26 3.41
CA ARG A 82 -5.35 -4.02 4.17
C ARG A 82 -4.17 -3.61 3.27
N GLU A 83 -4.05 -4.19 2.09
CA GLU A 83 -3.05 -3.78 1.09
C GLU A 83 -3.35 -2.37 0.56
N ARG A 84 -4.59 -2.09 0.17
CA ARG A 84 -5.01 -0.73 -0.26
C ARG A 84 -4.77 0.33 0.80
N SER A 85 -4.98 0.02 2.09
CA SER A 85 -4.72 0.98 3.17
C SER A 85 -3.24 1.23 3.40
N ARG A 86 -2.35 0.25 3.12
CA ARG A 86 -0.90 0.48 3.09
C ARG A 86 -0.48 1.37 1.92
N ASP A 87 -1.04 1.17 0.73
CA ASP A 87 -0.78 2.03 -0.44
C ASP A 87 -1.27 3.48 -0.24
N MET A 88 -2.25 3.68 0.63
CA MET A 88 -2.76 5.00 1.01
C MET A 88 -1.92 5.70 2.08
N MET A 89 -0.99 5.01 2.75
CA MET A 89 -0.10 5.69 3.70
C MET A 89 0.96 6.51 2.96
N PRO A 90 1.28 7.72 3.44
CA PRO A 90 2.38 8.49 2.88
C PRO A 90 3.70 7.71 2.99
N LEU A 91 4.42 7.58 1.88
CA LEU A 91 5.77 7.01 1.87
C LEU A 91 6.71 7.87 2.70
N SER A 92 7.47 7.24 3.60
CA SER A 92 8.43 7.97 4.42
C SER A 92 9.66 8.42 3.60
N ARG A 93 10.44 9.35 4.16
CA ARG A 93 11.76 9.71 3.62
C ARG A 93 12.64 8.49 3.36
N ARG A 94 12.59 7.49 4.25
CA ARG A 94 13.38 6.26 4.13
C ARG A 94 12.95 5.44 2.93
N ASP A 95 11.65 5.35 2.67
CA ASP A 95 11.10 4.60 1.52
C ASP A 95 11.53 5.23 0.21
N VAL A 96 11.51 6.57 0.13
CA VAL A 96 12.01 7.30 -1.04
C VAL A 96 13.51 7.09 -1.23
N ILE A 97 14.31 7.17 -0.16
CA ILE A 97 15.76 6.91 -0.23
C ILE A 97 16.03 5.46 -0.68
N ASN A 98 15.30 4.49 -0.14
CA ASN A 98 15.43 3.10 -0.55
C ASN A 98 15.09 2.93 -2.03
N ALA A 99 14.01 3.55 -2.51
CA ALA A 99 13.64 3.50 -3.91
C ALA A 99 14.72 4.12 -4.82
N LEU A 100 15.33 5.24 -4.41
CA LEU A 100 16.44 5.86 -5.13
C LEU A 100 17.68 4.95 -5.20
N ILE A 101 17.98 4.21 -4.14
CA ILE A 101 19.17 3.33 -4.06
C ILE A 101 18.93 2.01 -4.80
N LEU A 102 17.73 1.44 -4.68
CA LEU A 102 17.39 0.13 -5.24
C LEU A 102 17.08 0.19 -6.73
N THR A 103 16.65 1.35 -7.25
CA THR A 103 16.34 1.50 -8.67
C THR A 103 17.64 1.62 -9.47
N PRO A 104 17.86 0.76 -10.48
CA PRO A 104 19.01 0.87 -11.35
C PRO A 104 19.03 2.21 -12.10
N ILE A 105 20.22 2.76 -12.35
CA ILE A 105 20.38 4.00 -13.15
C ILE A 105 19.84 3.90 -14.59
N THR A 106 19.60 2.68 -15.07
CA THR A 106 19.02 2.39 -16.39
C THR A 106 17.49 2.39 -16.40
N ALA A 107 16.86 2.39 -15.22
CA ALA A 107 15.41 2.37 -15.06
C ALA A 107 14.91 3.74 -14.57
N GLU A 108 13.79 4.19 -15.14
CA GLU A 108 13.10 5.38 -14.65
C GLU A 108 12.40 5.08 -13.33
N LEU A 109 12.73 5.84 -12.28
CA LEU A 109 11.99 5.79 -11.02
C LEU A 109 10.64 6.51 -11.18
N ARG A 110 9.56 5.81 -10.81
CA ARG A 110 8.17 6.29 -10.95
C ARG A 110 7.48 6.31 -9.59
N PHE A 111 7.07 7.50 -9.16
CA PHE A 111 6.15 7.75 -8.05
C PHE A 111 4.79 8.27 -8.55
N GLN A 112 4.31 7.72 -9.67
CA GLN A 112 3.03 8.13 -10.25
C GLN A 112 1.88 7.72 -9.32
N GLY A 113 1.03 8.69 -8.93
CA GLY A 113 -0.11 8.44 -8.05
C GLY A 113 0.25 8.12 -6.60
N VAL A 114 1.52 8.22 -6.23
CA VAL A 114 2.00 7.84 -4.89
C VAL A 114 1.62 8.90 -3.86
N ASN A 115 1.23 8.45 -2.67
CA ASN A 115 1.05 9.33 -1.52
C ASN A 115 2.41 9.61 -0.85
N LEU A 116 2.80 10.88 -0.83
CA LEU A 116 3.98 11.39 -0.12
C LEU A 116 3.59 12.48 0.87
N ALA A 117 2.30 12.73 1.12
CA ALA A 117 1.81 13.86 1.89
C ALA A 117 2.53 14.02 3.25
N GLY A 118 2.98 15.24 3.54
CA GLY A 118 3.71 15.58 4.77
C GLY A 118 5.13 15.03 4.90
N SER A 119 5.64 14.32 3.89
CA SER A 119 6.95 13.67 3.97
C SER A 119 8.11 14.65 3.83
N ASP A 120 9.23 14.34 4.49
CA ASP A 120 10.45 15.13 4.39
C ASP A 120 11.37 14.63 3.28
N LEU A 121 11.33 15.31 2.14
CA LEU A 121 12.16 15.07 0.96
C LEU A 121 13.26 16.13 0.80
N SER A 122 13.55 16.92 1.84
CA SER A 122 14.51 18.02 1.80
C SER A 122 15.90 17.53 1.38
N ARG A 123 16.57 18.32 0.53
CA ARG A 123 17.95 18.07 0.04
C ARG A 123 18.15 16.75 -0.69
N LEU A 124 17.08 16.07 -1.11
CA LEU A 124 17.20 14.89 -1.96
C LEU A 124 17.45 15.29 -3.41
N ASP A 125 18.16 14.43 -4.13
CA ASP A 125 18.28 14.51 -5.58
C ASP A 125 17.19 13.64 -6.21
N LEU A 126 16.16 14.29 -6.75
CA LEU A 126 14.97 13.64 -7.31
C LEU A 126 14.86 13.87 -8.83
N ARG A 127 15.97 14.19 -9.50
CA ARG A 127 16.00 14.51 -10.93
C ARG A 127 15.42 13.39 -11.80
N ASN A 128 14.74 13.77 -12.88
CA ASN A 128 14.17 12.85 -13.89
C ASN A 128 13.12 11.86 -13.35
N ILE A 129 12.53 12.11 -12.19
CA ILE A 129 11.52 11.23 -11.61
C ILE A 129 10.11 11.59 -12.10
N ASN A 130 9.29 10.55 -12.32
CA ASN A 130 7.88 10.72 -12.65
C ASN A 130 7.01 10.76 -11.38
N PHE A 131 6.50 11.94 -11.05
CA PHE A 131 5.55 12.26 -9.97
C PHE A 131 4.15 12.64 -10.49
N LYS A 132 3.75 12.20 -11.70
CA LYS A 132 2.40 12.52 -12.20
C LYS A 132 1.34 12.03 -11.22
N TYR A 133 0.30 12.83 -10.97
CA TYR A 133 -0.77 12.49 -10.03
C TYR A 133 -0.32 12.21 -8.57
N ALA A 134 0.94 12.48 -8.20
CA ALA A 134 1.40 12.23 -6.84
C ALA A 134 0.74 13.19 -5.85
N CYS A 135 0.47 12.69 -4.64
CA CYS A 135 0.01 13.53 -3.53
C CYS A 135 1.22 13.99 -2.73
N LEU A 136 1.62 15.25 -2.93
CA LEU A 136 2.75 15.92 -2.27
C LEU A 136 2.28 17.05 -1.34
N HIS A 137 0.99 17.04 -0.94
CA HIS A 137 0.41 18.03 -0.05
C HIS A 137 1.22 18.14 1.26
N GLY A 138 1.60 19.36 1.65
CA GLY A 138 2.33 19.63 2.88
C GLY A 138 3.75 19.03 2.95
N CYS A 139 4.30 18.50 1.84
CA CYS A 139 5.65 17.93 1.85
C CYS A 139 6.72 18.97 2.14
N ARG A 140 7.79 18.55 2.82
CA ARG A 140 8.98 19.38 3.00
C ARG A 140 10.01 19.01 1.94
N MET A 141 10.27 19.93 1.02
CA MET A 141 11.16 19.73 -0.14
C MET A 141 12.19 20.86 -0.23
N ILE A 142 12.68 21.32 0.93
CA ILE A 142 13.60 22.45 1.04
C ILE A 142 14.95 22.06 0.43
N GLY A 143 15.42 22.83 -0.54
CA GLY A 143 16.68 22.58 -1.25
C GLY A 143 16.72 21.28 -2.05
N THR A 144 15.57 20.68 -2.37
CA THR A 144 15.47 19.45 -3.16
C THR A 144 15.73 19.74 -4.64
N ASN A 145 16.39 18.82 -5.34
CA ASN A 145 16.58 18.92 -6.78
C ASN A 145 15.47 18.19 -7.53
N LEU A 146 14.57 18.94 -8.16
CA LEU A 146 13.40 18.44 -8.91
C LEU A 146 13.57 18.69 -10.42
N SER A 147 14.81 18.85 -10.87
CA SER A 147 15.09 19.16 -12.28
C SER A 147 14.61 18.01 -13.18
N TYR A 148 13.92 18.37 -14.26
CA TYR A 148 13.37 17.45 -15.26
C TYR A 148 12.33 16.45 -14.72
N CYS A 149 11.76 16.69 -13.53
CA CYS A 149 10.66 15.85 -13.04
C CYS A 149 9.37 16.06 -13.85
N LEU A 150 8.57 14.98 -13.92
CA LEU A 150 7.20 15.03 -14.46
C LEU A 150 6.22 15.08 -13.28
N MET A 151 5.53 16.21 -13.10
CA MET A 151 4.64 16.49 -11.97
C MET A 151 3.26 16.97 -12.47
N GLU A 152 2.85 16.48 -13.63
CA GLU A 152 1.56 16.81 -14.22
C GLU A 152 0.44 16.33 -13.30
N ARG A 153 -0.50 17.22 -12.97
CA ARG A 153 -1.61 16.96 -12.04
C ARG A 153 -1.19 16.49 -10.63
N ALA A 154 0.06 16.75 -10.23
CA ALA A 154 0.49 16.49 -8.85
C ALA A 154 -0.13 17.53 -7.89
N ASP A 155 -0.44 17.11 -6.66
CA ASP A 155 -0.88 18.02 -5.61
C ASP A 155 0.29 18.45 -4.74
N LEU A 156 0.78 19.67 -4.91
CA LEU A 156 1.85 20.29 -4.13
C LEU A 156 1.30 21.38 -3.19
N SER A 157 0.00 21.36 -2.88
CA SER A 157 -0.60 22.35 -2.00
C SER A 157 0.08 22.35 -0.62
N HIS A 158 0.33 23.55 -0.08
CA HIS A 158 1.04 23.77 1.18
C HIS A 158 2.46 23.17 1.27
N ALA A 159 3.06 22.73 0.17
CA ALA A 159 4.41 22.19 0.17
C ALA A 159 5.47 23.28 0.49
N GLN A 160 6.51 22.91 1.25
CA GLN A 160 7.64 23.77 1.57
C GLN A 160 8.77 23.54 0.55
N LEU A 161 8.84 24.37 -0.49
CA LEU A 161 9.76 24.20 -1.62
C LEU A 161 10.92 25.21 -1.59
N GLU A 162 11.21 25.83 -0.44
CA GLU A 162 12.22 26.88 -0.34
C GLU A 162 13.59 26.42 -0.88
N GLY A 163 14.17 27.19 -1.80
CA GLY A 163 15.46 26.87 -2.42
C GLY A 163 15.48 25.63 -3.32
N ALA A 164 14.32 25.05 -3.68
CA ALA A 164 14.26 23.89 -4.56
C ALA A 164 14.62 24.25 -6.01
N GLN A 165 15.20 23.28 -6.74
CA GLN A 165 15.57 23.43 -8.14
C GLN A 165 14.50 22.81 -9.05
N PHE A 166 13.96 23.60 -9.98
CA PHE A 166 12.84 23.25 -10.85
C PHE A 166 13.20 23.33 -12.35
N LEU A 167 14.48 23.20 -12.66
CA LEU A 167 15.00 23.27 -14.02
C LEU A 167 14.28 22.27 -14.95
N GLY A 168 13.65 22.73 -16.03
CA GLY A 168 12.99 21.87 -17.02
C GLY A 168 11.84 21.00 -16.48
N VAL A 169 11.31 21.31 -15.30
CA VAL A 169 10.20 20.56 -14.70
C VAL A 169 8.90 20.72 -15.51
N ARG A 170 8.10 19.67 -15.59
CA ARG A 170 6.76 19.70 -16.21
C ARG A 170 5.69 19.58 -15.14
N MET A 171 4.92 20.64 -14.94
CA MET A 171 3.92 20.69 -13.87
C MET A 171 2.55 21.17 -14.39
N LEU A 172 2.15 20.70 -15.57
CA LEU A 172 0.85 21.04 -16.17
C LEU A 172 -0.30 20.62 -15.24
N CYS A 173 -1.21 21.55 -14.94
CA CYS A 173 -2.34 21.33 -14.03
C CYS A 173 -1.95 20.88 -12.60
N ALA A 174 -0.73 21.15 -12.14
CA ALA A 174 -0.34 20.86 -10.76
C ALA A 174 -0.98 21.87 -9.78
N ASN A 175 -1.38 21.39 -8.60
CA ASN A 175 -1.88 22.27 -7.54
C ASN A 175 -0.70 22.83 -6.73
N LEU A 176 -0.56 24.14 -6.64
CA LEU A 176 0.47 24.82 -5.82
C LEU A 176 -0.15 25.81 -4.83
N GLU A 177 -1.42 25.61 -4.48
CA GLU A 177 -2.13 26.43 -3.51
C GLU A 177 -1.37 26.48 -2.17
N GLY A 178 -1.01 27.67 -1.69
CA GLY A 178 -0.27 27.84 -0.43
C GLY A 178 1.16 27.27 -0.40
N ALA A 179 1.74 26.87 -1.53
CA ALA A 179 3.10 26.33 -1.57
C ALA A 179 4.16 27.44 -1.43
N ASN A 180 5.15 27.24 -0.55
CA ASN A 180 6.24 28.21 -0.35
C ASN A 180 7.33 28.01 -1.42
N LEU A 181 7.38 28.90 -2.40
CA LEU A 181 8.32 28.87 -3.53
C LEU A 181 9.47 29.89 -3.40
N ARG A 182 9.78 30.35 -2.19
CA ARG A 182 10.85 31.34 -1.95
C ARG A 182 12.21 30.78 -2.36
N GLY A 183 12.97 31.54 -3.15
CA GLY A 183 14.33 31.15 -3.55
C GLY A 183 14.40 29.95 -4.51
N CYS A 184 13.27 29.50 -5.06
CA CYS A 184 13.27 28.44 -6.07
C CYS A 184 13.95 28.90 -7.35
N ASN A 185 14.74 28.00 -7.96
CA ASN A 185 15.33 28.26 -9.27
C ASN A 185 14.51 27.57 -10.37
N PHE A 186 13.96 28.36 -11.30
CA PHE A 186 13.21 27.87 -12.47
C PHE A 186 13.94 28.07 -13.80
N GLU A 187 15.11 28.71 -13.77
CA GLU A 187 15.82 29.14 -14.98
C GLU A 187 17.00 28.24 -15.28
N ASP A 188 17.06 27.79 -16.54
CA ASP A 188 18.22 27.12 -17.13
C ASP A 188 19.17 28.16 -17.73
N PRO A 189 20.49 28.08 -17.47
CA PRO A 189 21.49 28.75 -18.29
C PRO A 189 21.35 28.45 -19.80
N ALA A 190 20.80 27.29 -20.19
CA ALA A 190 20.58 26.89 -21.58
C ALA A 190 19.18 27.27 -22.15
N GLY A 191 18.33 27.96 -21.38
CA GLY A 191 17.05 28.50 -21.86
C GLY A 191 15.82 27.57 -21.80
N ILE A 192 15.94 26.35 -21.24
CA ILE A 192 14.78 25.48 -21.01
C ILE A 192 13.97 26.00 -19.83
N LYS A 193 12.78 26.55 -20.10
CA LYS A 193 11.88 27.05 -19.06
C LYS A 193 11.08 25.91 -18.44
N ALA A 194 10.83 26.01 -17.13
CA ALA A 194 9.84 25.17 -16.44
C ALA A 194 8.44 25.37 -17.06
N ASN A 195 7.75 24.27 -17.41
CA ASN A 195 6.36 24.36 -17.87
C ASN A 195 5.43 24.41 -16.64
N MET A 196 4.88 25.61 -16.43
CA MET A 196 4.03 25.97 -15.28
C MET A 196 2.59 26.31 -15.73
N GLU A 197 2.17 25.93 -16.94
CA GLU A 197 0.82 26.25 -17.44
C GLU A 197 -0.28 25.53 -16.65
N GLY A 198 -1.40 26.23 -16.42
CA GLY A 198 -2.59 25.66 -15.79
C GLY A 198 -2.48 25.38 -14.29
N LYS A 199 -1.51 25.98 -13.60
CA LYS A 199 -1.34 25.83 -12.16
C LYS A 199 -2.19 26.81 -11.37
N ASN A 200 -2.78 26.32 -10.29
CA ASN A 200 -3.42 27.20 -9.30
C ASN A 200 -2.36 27.68 -8.30
N ARG A 201 -2.21 29.01 -8.20
CA ARG A 201 -1.32 29.68 -7.25
C ARG A 201 -2.17 30.73 -6.53
N THR A 202 -2.56 30.45 -5.29
CA THR A 202 -3.12 31.48 -4.40
C THR A 202 -1.95 32.29 -3.83
N THR A 203 -2.14 33.60 -3.82
CA THR A 203 -1.11 34.62 -3.53
C THR A 203 -0.82 34.72 -2.05
#